data_AF-A0A0T9RJ49-F1
#
_entry.id   AF-A0A0T9RJ49-F1
#
_cell.length_a   1.000
_cell.length_b   1.000
_cell.length_c   1.000
_cell.angle_alpha   90.00
_cell.angle_beta   90.00
_cell.angle_gamma   90.00
#
_symmetry.space_group_name_H-M   'P 1'
#
loop_
_entity.id
_entity.type
_entity.pdbx_description
1 polymer ?
#
loop_
_entity_poly.entity_id
_entity_poly.type
_entity_poly.pdbx_seq_one_letter_code
_entity_poly.pdbx_strand_id
1 'polypeptide(L)'
;MINFVKLMCKWGAILVSPFFLSACVTNQLSDDIRGHERGYTHYNDDIIVGVSLAKQGDNKNWAFVGTHFDYVLSSGVDEFLTLLVTGKIDKKRIEVVRDGSFNLNKKKDGFTGKIALKYSYQTAEERDKIEPLIKGADWNCSSLTETTGVCNINLDNLVGTIHRKGATPSDIFRFEHPLQVNFYSKNTTSAKRALYPVAVAADVVMLPVYLLSAAAVAAFYGVVSLN
;
A
#
# COMPACT_ATOMS: atom_id res chain seq x y z
N MET A 1 20.77 -32.33 39.16
CA MET A 1 19.44 -32.04 38.56
C MET A 1 19.49 -31.09 37.35
N ILE A 2 20.26 -29.98 37.38
CA ILE A 2 20.27 -28.96 36.31
C ILE A 2 20.78 -29.48 34.94
N ASN A 3 21.73 -30.43 34.91
CA ASN A 3 22.25 -31.00 33.66
C ASN A 3 21.28 -31.98 32.97
N PHE A 4 20.44 -32.70 33.73
CA PHE A 4 19.50 -33.67 33.17
C PHE A 4 18.34 -32.99 32.45
N VAL A 5 17.84 -31.88 33.00
CA VAL A 5 16.77 -31.06 32.40
C VAL A 5 17.24 -30.37 31.11
N LYS A 6 18.49 -29.87 31.08
CA LYS A 6 19.10 -29.30 29.86
C LYS A 6 19.33 -30.35 28.77
N LEU A 7 19.73 -31.57 29.15
CA LEU A 7 19.89 -32.69 28.23
C LEU A 7 18.52 -33.11 27.66
N MET A 8 17.51 -33.32 28.50
CA MET A 8 16.16 -33.68 28.04
C MET A 8 15.53 -32.61 27.14
N CYS A 9 15.74 -31.30 27.40
CA CYS A 9 15.31 -30.23 26.49
C CYS A 9 16.03 -30.26 25.13
N LYS A 10 17.34 -30.55 25.09
CA LYS A 10 18.11 -30.70 23.84
C LYS A 10 17.62 -31.90 23.02
N TRP A 11 17.40 -33.05 23.66
CA TRP A 11 16.90 -34.26 22.99
C TRP A 11 15.43 -34.12 22.54
N GLY A 12 14.60 -33.44 23.33
CA GLY A 12 13.23 -33.08 22.95
C GLY A 12 13.18 -32.17 21.71
N ALA A 13 14.06 -31.18 21.61
CA ALA A 13 14.12 -30.30 20.43
C ALA A 13 14.51 -31.05 19.14
N ILE A 14 15.42 -32.04 19.23
CA ILE A 14 15.86 -32.84 18.08
C ILE A 14 14.77 -33.81 17.60
N LEU A 15 14.00 -34.41 18.52
CA LEU A 15 12.91 -35.34 18.18
C LEU A 15 11.67 -34.64 17.61
N VAL A 16 11.42 -33.37 17.98
CA VAL A 16 10.26 -32.60 17.47
C VAL A 16 10.60 -31.83 16.18
N SER A 17 11.88 -31.53 15.93
CA SER A 17 12.36 -30.86 14.71
C SER A 17 11.88 -31.48 13.38
N PRO A 18 11.85 -32.82 13.16
CA PRO A 18 11.38 -33.40 11.90
C PRO A 18 9.88 -33.19 11.64
N PHE A 19 9.05 -33.04 12.68
CA PHE A 19 7.62 -32.73 12.52
C PHE A 19 7.38 -31.28 12.07
N PHE A 20 8.34 -30.38 12.31
CA PHE A 20 8.28 -29.01 11.79
C PHE A 20 8.78 -28.88 10.33
N LEU A 21 9.52 -29.87 9.83
CA LEU A 21 10.04 -29.91 8.45
C LEU A 21 9.08 -30.60 7.46
N SER A 22 8.12 -31.39 7.95
CA SER A 22 7.13 -32.11 7.13
C SER A 22 6.01 -31.19 6.62
N ALA A 23 6.36 -30.15 5.86
CA ALA A 23 5.46 -29.33 5.04
C ALA A 23 6.23 -28.21 4.33
N CYS A 24 7.56 -28.32 4.18
CA CYS A 24 8.38 -27.19 3.73
C CYS A 24 7.97 -26.72 2.33
N VAL A 25 7.77 -27.65 1.40
CA VAL A 25 7.40 -27.34 0.01
C VAL A 25 5.99 -26.77 -0.04
N THR A 26 5.05 -27.38 0.68
CA THR A 26 3.65 -26.92 0.76
C THR A 26 3.55 -25.52 1.39
N ASN A 27 4.31 -25.25 2.46
CA ASN A 27 4.33 -23.95 3.13
C ASN A 27 4.95 -22.88 2.24
N GLN A 28 6.08 -23.17 1.59
CA GLN A 28 6.71 -22.24 0.66
C GLN A 28 5.78 -21.89 -0.51
N LEU A 29 5.11 -22.90 -1.10
CA LEU A 29 4.13 -22.70 -2.15
C LEU A 29 2.93 -21.86 -1.65
N SER A 30 2.44 -22.16 -0.45
CA SER A 30 1.35 -21.42 0.19
C SER A 30 1.71 -19.94 0.41
N ASP A 31 2.91 -19.67 0.89
CA ASP A 31 3.41 -18.31 1.10
C ASP A 31 3.56 -17.53 -0.20
N ASP A 32 4.07 -18.18 -1.25
CA ASP A 32 4.18 -17.58 -2.58
C ASP A 32 2.80 -17.27 -3.19
N ILE A 33 1.85 -18.21 -3.12
CA ILE A 33 0.46 -18.00 -3.57
C ILE A 33 -0.17 -16.83 -2.81
N ARG A 34 0.00 -16.83 -1.49
CA ARG A 34 -0.56 -15.80 -0.60
C ARG A 34 0.07 -14.44 -0.87
N GLY A 35 1.38 -14.39 -1.14
CA GLY A 35 2.09 -13.18 -1.54
C GLY A 35 1.55 -12.63 -2.85
N HIS A 36 1.41 -13.48 -3.87
CA HIS A 36 0.82 -13.09 -5.15
C HIS A 36 -0.60 -12.54 -4.99
N GLU A 37 -1.50 -13.27 -4.34
CA GLU A 37 -2.93 -12.93 -4.28
C GLU A 37 -3.27 -11.75 -3.34
N ARG A 38 -2.37 -11.42 -2.41
CA ARG A 38 -2.46 -10.19 -1.62
C ARG A 38 -1.87 -8.99 -2.33
N GLY A 39 -1.06 -9.22 -3.35
CA GLY A 39 -0.40 -8.19 -4.13
C GLY A 39 -1.36 -7.41 -5.04
N TYR A 40 -0.82 -6.31 -5.55
CA TYR A 40 -1.43 -5.49 -6.58
C TYR A 40 -0.49 -5.43 -7.78
N THR A 41 -1.07 -5.41 -8.97
CA THR A 41 -0.36 -5.21 -10.23
C THR A 41 -0.81 -3.92 -10.86
N HIS A 42 0.13 -3.25 -11.53
CA HIS A 42 -0.17 -2.09 -12.36
C HIS A 42 -1.24 -2.47 -13.40
N TYR A 43 -2.21 -1.58 -13.57
CA TYR A 43 -3.36 -1.81 -14.44
C TYR A 43 -3.44 -0.77 -15.56
N ASN A 44 -3.33 0.51 -15.21
CA ASN A 44 -3.40 1.60 -16.18
C ASN A 44 -2.89 2.90 -15.55
N ASP A 45 -2.70 3.94 -16.38
CA ASP A 45 -2.33 5.28 -15.94
C ASP A 45 -3.33 6.31 -16.47
N ASP A 46 -3.44 7.46 -15.79
CA ASP A 46 -4.11 8.65 -16.32
C ASP A 46 -3.43 9.92 -15.79
N ILE A 47 -3.80 11.06 -16.37
CA ILE A 47 -3.35 12.39 -15.95
C ILE A 47 -4.56 13.19 -15.53
N ILE A 48 -4.59 13.63 -14.28
CA ILE A 48 -5.61 14.52 -13.74
C ILE A 48 -5.21 15.97 -14.01
N VAL A 49 -6.01 16.70 -14.77
CA VAL A 49 -5.71 18.07 -15.20
C VAL A 49 -6.36 19.13 -14.32
N GLY A 50 -7.34 18.75 -13.50
CA GLY A 50 -8.05 19.70 -12.64
C GLY A 50 -9.20 19.06 -11.88
N VAL A 51 -10.02 19.92 -11.32
CA VAL A 51 -11.21 19.53 -10.55
C VAL A 51 -12.45 20.26 -11.04
N SER A 52 -13.58 19.60 -10.93
CA SER A 52 -14.90 20.21 -11.05
C SER A 52 -15.66 20.06 -9.73
N LEU A 53 -16.47 21.06 -9.41
CA LEU A 53 -17.39 21.00 -8.28
C LEU A 53 -18.82 20.97 -8.79
N ALA A 54 -19.49 19.84 -8.63
CA ALA A 54 -20.94 19.80 -8.79
C ALA A 54 -21.58 20.11 -7.44
N LYS A 55 -22.34 21.21 -7.36
CA LYS A 55 -23.12 21.56 -6.17
C LYS A 55 -24.56 21.13 -6.40
N GLN A 56 -25.04 20.13 -5.64
CA GLN A 56 -26.44 19.72 -5.64
C GLN A 56 -27.03 20.00 -4.27
N GLY A 57 -27.65 21.19 -4.11
CA GLY A 57 -28.08 21.69 -2.80
C GLY A 57 -26.88 21.99 -1.89
N ASP A 58 -26.89 21.43 -0.68
CA ASP A 58 -25.78 21.56 0.28
C ASP A 58 -24.63 20.56 0.03
N ASN A 59 -24.86 19.54 -0.80
CA ASN A 59 -23.86 18.52 -1.09
C ASN A 59 -22.87 19.00 -2.16
N LYS A 60 -21.58 19.05 -1.77
CA LYS A 60 -20.44 19.30 -2.66
C LYS A 60 -19.91 17.97 -3.17
N ASN A 61 -20.04 17.73 -4.47
CA ASN A 61 -19.46 16.57 -5.12
C ASN A 61 -18.25 17.01 -5.94
N TRP A 62 -17.06 16.77 -5.39
CA TRP A 62 -15.81 16.98 -6.11
C TRP A 62 -15.62 15.88 -7.13
N ALA A 63 -15.13 16.25 -8.31
CA ALA A 63 -14.62 15.27 -9.26
C ALA A 63 -13.25 15.71 -9.78
N PHE A 64 -12.30 14.78 -9.82
CA PHE A 64 -11.09 14.96 -10.59
C PHE A 64 -11.39 14.76 -12.07
N VAL A 65 -10.87 15.68 -12.88
CA VAL A 65 -11.03 15.68 -14.32
C VAL A 65 -9.75 15.10 -14.92
N GLY A 66 -9.81 13.85 -15.38
CA GLY A 66 -8.70 13.16 -16.04
C GLY A 66 -8.66 13.39 -17.55
N THR A 67 -7.59 12.93 -18.19
CA THR A 67 -7.50 12.94 -19.66
C THR A 67 -8.34 11.83 -20.30
N HIS A 68 -8.44 10.67 -19.64
CA HIS A 68 -9.19 9.52 -20.16
C HIS A 68 -10.45 9.19 -19.36
N PHE A 69 -10.50 9.54 -18.07
CA PHE A 69 -11.66 9.30 -17.20
C PHE A 69 -11.94 10.50 -16.30
N ASP A 70 -13.16 10.57 -15.77
CA ASP A 70 -13.52 11.50 -14.71
C ASP A 70 -13.76 10.72 -13.41
N TYR A 71 -13.33 11.28 -12.27
CA TYR A 71 -13.29 10.57 -11.00
C TYR A 71 -14.12 11.31 -9.96
N VAL A 72 -15.32 10.82 -9.66
CA VAL A 72 -16.19 11.42 -8.65
C VAL A 72 -15.71 10.97 -7.27
N LEU A 73 -15.34 11.94 -6.43
CA LEU A 73 -14.72 11.72 -5.14
C LEU A 73 -15.77 11.73 -4.03
N SER A 74 -15.70 10.73 -3.16
CA SER A 74 -16.56 10.61 -1.98
C SER A 74 -15.83 10.93 -0.67
N SER A 75 -14.49 10.98 -0.67
CA SER A 75 -13.70 11.31 0.52
C SER A 75 -12.25 11.69 0.18
N GLY A 76 -11.57 12.31 1.15
CA GLY A 76 -10.11 12.51 1.16
C GLY A 76 -9.59 13.79 0.53
N VAL A 77 -10.47 14.69 0.06
CA VAL A 77 -10.07 15.90 -0.68
C VAL A 77 -10.79 17.19 -0.32
N ASP A 78 -11.91 17.13 0.42
CA ASP A 78 -12.85 18.26 0.49
C ASP A 78 -12.19 19.55 1.00
N GLU A 79 -11.40 19.43 2.06
CA GLU A 79 -10.69 20.56 2.66
C GLU A 79 -9.61 21.12 1.72
N PHE A 80 -8.77 20.25 1.16
CA PHE A 80 -7.72 20.63 0.21
C PHE A 80 -8.29 21.36 -1.02
N LEU A 81 -9.31 20.78 -1.65
CA LEU A 81 -9.94 21.36 -2.84
C LEU A 81 -10.73 22.63 -2.51
N THR A 82 -11.34 22.71 -1.33
CA THR A 82 -11.99 23.94 -0.88
C THR A 82 -10.97 25.07 -0.73
N LEU A 83 -9.84 24.83 -0.05
CA LEU A 83 -8.78 25.83 0.10
C LEU A 83 -8.21 26.27 -1.25
N LEU A 84 -8.01 25.30 -2.16
CA LEU A 84 -7.46 25.55 -3.48
C LEU A 84 -8.40 26.35 -4.39
N VAL A 85 -9.66 25.95 -4.49
CA VAL A 85 -10.65 26.58 -5.38
C VAL A 85 -11.09 27.95 -4.86
N THR A 86 -11.10 28.16 -3.54
CA THR A 86 -11.38 29.48 -2.94
C THR A 86 -10.20 30.45 -2.99
N GLY A 87 -9.04 30.01 -3.50
CA GLY A 87 -7.83 30.82 -3.59
C GLY A 87 -7.18 31.10 -2.23
N LYS A 88 -7.53 30.35 -1.18
CA LYS A 88 -6.87 30.46 0.13
C LYS A 88 -5.45 29.92 0.11
N ILE A 89 -5.16 29.01 -0.82
CA ILE A 89 -3.82 28.54 -1.17
C ILE A 89 -3.59 28.75 -2.66
N ASP A 90 -2.34 29.05 -3.03
CA ASP A 90 -1.97 29.30 -4.41
C ASP A 90 -1.56 28.01 -5.11
N LYS A 91 -2.32 27.65 -6.16
CA LYS A 91 -2.08 26.45 -6.95
C LYS A 91 -0.69 26.38 -7.58
N LYS A 92 -0.02 27.52 -7.82
CA LYS A 92 1.33 27.57 -8.40
C LYS A 92 2.40 27.06 -7.44
N ARG A 93 2.09 27.04 -6.16
CA ARG A 93 3.00 26.63 -5.08
C ARG A 93 2.74 25.20 -4.62
N ILE A 94 1.92 24.47 -5.37
CA ILE A 94 1.70 23.03 -5.20
C ILE A 94 2.61 22.28 -6.16
N GLU A 95 3.39 21.36 -5.59
CA GLU A 95 4.26 20.45 -6.32
C GLU A 95 3.84 19.01 -6.06
N VAL A 96 3.86 18.19 -7.11
CA VAL A 96 3.61 16.74 -6.99
C VAL A 96 4.91 16.07 -6.58
N VAL A 97 4.91 15.40 -5.43
CA VAL A 97 6.11 14.69 -4.93
C VAL A 97 6.30 13.37 -5.67
N ARG A 98 5.19 12.69 -5.93
CA ARG A 98 5.13 11.41 -6.63
C ARG A 98 3.76 11.25 -7.27
N ASP A 99 3.70 10.42 -8.29
CA ASP A 99 2.45 10.00 -8.92
C ASP A 99 1.46 9.48 -7.86
N GLY A 100 0.18 9.80 -8.08
CA GLY A 100 -0.89 9.24 -7.28
C GLY A 100 -0.97 7.73 -7.46
N SER A 101 -1.32 7.01 -6.40
CA SER A 101 -1.41 5.55 -6.41
C SER A 101 -2.82 5.15 -6.01
N PHE A 102 -3.59 4.64 -6.98
CA PHE A 102 -5.01 4.33 -6.83
C PHE A 102 -5.23 2.82 -6.98
N ASN A 103 -5.73 2.18 -5.94
CA ASN A 103 -6.11 0.78 -5.92
C ASN A 103 -7.58 0.62 -6.35
N LEU A 104 -7.79 -0.08 -7.45
CA LEU A 104 -9.10 -0.38 -7.98
C LEU A 104 -9.85 -1.41 -7.12
N ASN A 105 -11.16 -1.24 -7.03
CA ASN A 105 -12.03 -2.28 -6.52
C ASN A 105 -12.13 -3.45 -7.52
N LYS A 106 -12.82 -4.52 -7.13
CA LYS A 106 -12.97 -5.72 -7.98
C LYS A 106 -13.67 -5.46 -9.32
N LYS A 107 -14.62 -4.51 -9.35
CA LYS A 107 -15.39 -4.15 -10.55
C LYS A 107 -14.66 -3.17 -11.47
N LYS A 108 -13.56 -2.57 -10.98
CA LYS A 108 -12.76 -1.53 -11.65
C LYS A 108 -13.58 -0.26 -11.98
N ASP A 109 -14.65 -0.03 -11.25
CA ASP A 109 -15.53 1.16 -11.36
C ASP A 109 -15.34 2.14 -10.18
N GLY A 110 -14.45 1.81 -9.24
CA GLY A 110 -14.09 2.65 -8.11
C GLY A 110 -12.72 2.34 -7.57
N PHE A 111 -12.21 3.25 -6.74
CA PHE A 111 -10.84 3.20 -6.25
C PHE A 111 -10.72 3.72 -4.81
N THR A 112 -9.65 3.28 -4.15
CA THR A 112 -9.06 3.97 -3.01
C THR A 112 -7.67 4.46 -3.38
N GLY A 113 -7.25 5.63 -2.91
CA GLY A 113 -6.03 6.23 -3.42
C GLY A 113 -5.30 7.12 -2.42
N LYS A 114 -4.10 7.53 -2.84
CA LYS A 114 -3.29 8.52 -2.16
C LYS A 114 -2.51 9.37 -3.14
N ILE A 115 -2.33 10.63 -2.82
CA ILE A 115 -1.48 11.59 -3.55
C ILE A 115 -0.60 12.29 -2.52
N ALA A 116 0.70 12.41 -2.81
CA ALA A 116 1.62 13.17 -1.97
C ALA A 116 2.05 14.43 -2.71
N LEU A 117 1.83 15.57 -2.05
CA LEU A 117 2.06 16.91 -2.56
C LEU A 117 3.02 17.65 -1.62
N LYS A 118 3.62 18.71 -2.15
CA LYS A 118 4.31 19.73 -1.38
C LYS A 118 3.63 21.07 -1.59
N TYR A 119 3.63 21.88 -0.55
CA TYR A 119 3.19 23.26 -0.61
C TYR A 119 4.25 24.20 -0.06
N SER A 120 4.64 25.17 -0.88
CA SER A 120 5.62 26.20 -0.51
C SER A 120 4.90 27.44 0.03
N TYR A 121 4.91 27.62 1.36
CA TYR A 121 4.28 28.78 2.00
C TYR A 121 5.26 29.96 2.13
N GLN A 122 4.74 31.18 2.06
CA GLN A 122 5.53 32.42 2.12
C GLN A 122 5.26 33.24 3.40
N THR A 123 4.19 32.94 4.13
CA THR A 123 3.86 33.61 5.38
C THR A 123 3.39 32.61 6.43
N ALA A 124 3.48 33.00 7.71
CA ALA A 124 2.92 32.20 8.81
C ALA A 124 1.40 32.05 8.68
N GLU A 125 0.68 33.11 8.30
CA GLU A 125 -0.77 33.06 8.08
C GLU A 125 -1.19 32.04 7.00
N GLU A 126 -0.35 31.86 5.99
CA GLU A 126 -0.58 30.87 4.95
C GLU A 126 -0.29 29.45 5.44
N ARG A 127 0.76 29.29 6.25
CA ARG A 127 1.04 28.03 6.94
C ARG A 127 -0.13 27.60 7.83
N ASP A 128 -0.75 28.54 8.56
CA ASP A 128 -1.89 28.24 9.43
C ASP A 128 -3.12 27.77 8.63
N LYS A 129 -3.31 28.28 7.40
CA LYS A 129 -4.41 27.84 6.51
C LYS A 129 -4.27 26.39 6.03
N ILE A 130 -3.05 25.89 5.91
CA ILE A 130 -2.78 24.52 5.45
C ILE A 130 -2.57 23.54 6.60
N GLU A 131 -2.52 24.02 7.85
CA GLU A 131 -2.38 23.19 9.05
C GLU A 131 -3.36 22.00 9.07
N PRO A 132 -4.66 22.17 8.73
CA PRO A 132 -5.59 21.04 8.74
C PRO A 132 -5.25 19.93 7.73
N LEU A 133 -4.54 20.29 6.65
CA LEU A 133 -4.12 19.35 5.60
C LEU A 133 -2.91 18.52 6.00
N ILE A 134 -2.21 18.90 7.07
CA ILE A 134 -0.93 18.34 7.48
C ILE A 134 -1.16 17.46 8.69
N LYS A 135 -1.13 16.13 8.49
CA LYS A 135 -1.37 15.18 9.59
C LYS A 135 -0.14 15.06 10.49
N GLY A 136 -0.23 15.75 11.64
CA GLY A 136 0.70 15.65 12.76
C GLY A 136 1.94 16.51 12.59
N ALA A 137 2.06 17.53 13.45
CA ALA A 137 3.25 18.27 13.91
C ALA A 137 4.35 18.71 12.91
N ASP A 138 5.17 19.65 13.36
CA ASP A 138 6.18 20.43 12.61
C ASP A 138 7.12 19.63 11.67
N TRP A 139 7.29 18.31 11.84
CA TRP A 139 8.16 17.48 10.98
C TRP A 139 7.71 17.41 9.51
N ASN A 140 6.42 17.63 9.24
CA ASN A 140 5.91 17.68 7.88
C ASN A 140 6.19 18.99 7.18
N CYS A 141 6.65 20.02 7.91
CA CYS A 141 6.99 21.32 7.37
C CYS A 141 8.45 21.67 7.66
N SER A 142 9.26 21.81 6.61
CA SER A 142 10.61 22.36 6.74
C SER A 142 10.56 23.87 6.58
N SER A 143 10.89 24.61 7.64
CA SER A 143 11.09 26.06 7.56
C SER A 143 12.36 26.38 6.76
N LEU A 144 12.25 27.30 5.81
CA LEU A 144 13.38 27.88 5.07
C LEU A 144 13.83 29.20 5.72
N THR A 145 12.87 29.96 6.26
CA THR A 145 13.09 31.15 7.08
C THR A 145 12.10 31.15 8.26
N GLU A 146 12.08 32.20 9.08
CA GLU A 146 11.10 32.34 10.17
C GLU A 146 9.64 32.32 9.68
N THR A 147 9.39 32.70 8.42
CA THR A 147 8.02 32.87 7.87
C THR A 147 7.76 32.08 6.59
N THR A 148 8.79 31.48 5.98
CA THR A 148 8.67 30.70 4.73
C THR A 148 9.13 29.27 4.93
N GLY A 149 8.59 28.37 4.12
CA GLY A 149 8.98 26.96 4.17
C GLY A 149 8.17 26.09 3.22
N VAL A 150 8.33 24.79 3.39
CA VAL A 150 7.68 23.77 2.56
C VAL A 150 7.02 22.75 3.45
N CYS A 151 5.75 22.46 3.21
CA CYS A 151 5.00 21.42 3.91
C CYS A 151 4.63 20.26 2.98
N ASN A 152 4.76 19.03 3.47
CA ASN A 152 4.24 17.85 2.81
C ASN A 152 2.75 17.70 3.11
N ILE A 153 1.94 17.58 2.06
CA ILE A 153 0.49 17.34 2.14
C ILE A 153 0.22 15.95 1.58
N ASN A 154 -0.32 15.07 2.43
CA ASN A 154 -0.72 13.73 2.02
C ASN A 154 -2.25 13.66 1.92
N LEU A 155 -2.74 13.61 0.69
CA LEU A 155 -4.14 13.33 0.43
C LEU A 155 -4.34 11.81 0.50
N ASP A 156 -4.52 11.32 1.72
CA ASP A 156 -4.76 9.90 2.01
C ASP A 156 -6.26 9.59 2.09
N ASN A 157 -6.60 8.31 1.95
CA ASN A 157 -7.99 7.83 1.98
C ASN A 157 -8.86 8.50 0.90
N LEU A 158 -8.28 8.79 -0.25
CA LEU A 158 -9.05 9.16 -1.43
C LEU A 158 -9.98 7.99 -1.75
N VAL A 159 -11.26 8.25 -1.88
CA VAL A 159 -12.24 7.26 -2.31
C VAL A 159 -13.05 7.87 -3.42
N GLY A 160 -13.25 7.13 -4.51
CA GLY A 160 -14.03 7.63 -5.63
C GLY A 160 -14.51 6.54 -6.59
N THR A 161 -15.32 6.98 -7.53
CA THR A 161 -15.84 6.18 -8.65
C THR A 161 -15.26 6.67 -9.96
N ILE A 162 -15.07 5.76 -10.91
CA ILE A 162 -14.46 6.03 -12.21
C ILE A 162 -15.58 6.09 -13.25
N HIS A 163 -15.65 7.19 -13.97
CA HIS A 163 -16.63 7.43 -15.02
C HIS A 163 -15.91 7.66 -16.35
N ARG A 164 -16.54 7.20 -17.44
CA ARG A 164 -16.03 7.50 -18.79
C ARG A 164 -15.95 9.01 -18.97
N LYS A 165 -14.94 9.45 -19.71
CA LYS A 165 -14.74 10.88 -19.99
C LYS A 165 -16.00 11.50 -20.58
N GLY A 166 -16.54 12.49 -19.89
CA GLY A 166 -17.62 13.34 -20.38
C GLY A 166 -17.11 14.55 -21.14
N ALA A 167 -18.04 15.42 -21.55
CA ALA A 167 -17.67 16.76 -22.00
C ALA A 167 -17.04 17.52 -20.82
N THR A 168 -15.80 18.00 -20.99
CA THR A 168 -15.12 18.77 -19.96
C THR A 168 -15.82 20.13 -19.81
N PRO A 169 -16.34 20.47 -18.61
CA PRO A 169 -16.93 21.78 -18.39
C PRO A 169 -15.93 22.92 -18.61
N SER A 170 -16.41 24.09 -19.05
CA SER A 170 -15.54 25.25 -19.27
C SER A 170 -15.00 25.85 -17.96
N ASP A 171 -15.72 25.64 -16.86
CA ASP A 171 -15.49 26.18 -15.52
C ASP A 171 -14.64 25.27 -14.62
N ILE A 172 -13.95 24.28 -15.18
CA ILE A 172 -13.05 23.43 -14.39
C ILE A 172 -11.92 24.25 -13.77
N PHE A 173 -11.61 23.97 -12.51
CA PHE A 173 -10.43 24.51 -11.86
C PHE A 173 -9.21 23.68 -12.26
N ARG A 174 -8.36 24.24 -13.12
CA ARG A 174 -7.16 23.55 -13.60
C ARG A 174 -6.03 23.63 -12.59
N PHE A 175 -5.41 22.48 -12.33
CA PHE A 175 -4.14 22.43 -11.63
C PHE A 175 -3.05 23.10 -12.47
N GLU A 176 -2.09 23.75 -11.80
CA GLU A 176 -0.92 24.30 -12.48
C GLU A 176 -0.05 23.17 -13.06
N HIS A 177 0.15 22.14 -12.23
CA HIS A 177 0.84 20.92 -12.60
C HIS A 177 -0.19 19.77 -12.61
N PRO A 178 -0.47 19.16 -13.77
CA PRO A 178 -1.32 17.97 -13.84
C PRO A 178 -0.77 16.85 -12.95
N LEU A 179 -1.67 16.06 -12.34
CA LEU A 179 -1.31 14.97 -11.44
C LEU A 179 -1.29 13.66 -12.22
N GLN A 180 -0.12 13.05 -12.38
CA GLN A 180 -0.02 11.70 -12.90
C GLN A 180 -0.53 10.71 -11.85
N VAL A 181 -1.36 9.75 -12.27
CA VAL A 181 -1.92 8.73 -11.38
C VAL A 181 -1.80 7.34 -11.99
N ASN A 182 -1.37 6.41 -11.16
CA ASN A 182 -1.16 5.02 -11.51
C ASN A 182 -2.25 4.17 -10.83
N PHE A 183 -2.96 3.38 -11.63
CA PHE A 183 -4.01 2.48 -11.18
C PHE A 183 -3.47 1.08 -10.99
N TYR A 184 -3.81 0.47 -9.86
CA TYR A 184 -3.41 -0.86 -9.51
C TYR A 184 -4.64 -1.73 -9.28
N SER A 185 -4.61 -2.95 -9.79
CA SER A 185 -5.66 -3.94 -9.55
C SER A 185 -5.16 -5.04 -8.63
N LYS A 186 -6.05 -5.57 -7.79
CA LYS A 186 -5.70 -6.70 -6.94
C LYS A 186 -5.41 -7.92 -7.82
N ASN A 187 -4.32 -8.62 -7.53
CA ASN A 187 -3.95 -9.81 -8.27
C ASN A 187 -5.06 -10.87 -8.21
N THR A 188 -5.21 -11.59 -9.32
CA THR A 188 -6.15 -12.71 -9.40
C THR A 188 -5.60 -13.94 -8.68
N THR A 189 -6.44 -14.96 -8.56
CA THR A 189 -6.06 -16.28 -8.05
C THR A 189 -4.81 -16.80 -8.74
N SER A 190 -3.84 -17.27 -7.96
CA SER A 190 -2.57 -17.79 -8.49
C SER A 190 -2.77 -19.15 -9.13
N ALA A 191 -2.30 -19.32 -10.38
CA ALA A 191 -2.30 -20.60 -11.07
C ALA A 191 -1.45 -21.67 -10.33
N LYS A 192 -0.48 -21.23 -9.52
CA LYS A 192 0.37 -22.11 -8.70
C LYS A 192 -0.42 -22.93 -7.68
N ARG A 193 -1.68 -22.57 -7.38
CA ARG A 193 -2.59 -23.42 -6.60
C ARG A 193 -2.76 -24.82 -7.17
N ALA A 194 -2.63 -25.00 -8.49
CA ALA A 194 -2.68 -26.31 -9.13
C ALA A 194 -1.51 -27.23 -8.68
N LEU A 195 -0.45 -26.67 -8.11
CA LEU A 195 0.72 -27.42 -7.62
C LEU A 195 0.54 -27.94 -6.19
N TYR A 196 -0.55 -27.60 -5.48
CA TYR A 196 -0.77 -28.08 -4.11
C TYR A 196 -0.68 -29.61 -3.97
N PRO A 197 -1.34 -30.43 -4.82
CA PRO A 197 -1.24 -31.88 -4.72
C PRO A 197 0.21 -32.38 -4.91
N VAL A 198 0.95 -31.74 -5.82
CA VAL A 198 2.36 -32.08 -6.10
C VAL A 198 3.25 -31.71 -4.91
N ALA A 199 3.04 -30.54 -4.31
CA ALA A 199 3.77 -30.10 -3.12
C ALA A 199 3.52 -31.00 -1.92
N VAL A 200 2.27 -31.39 -1.67
CA VAL A 200 1.91 -32.33 -0.61
C VAL A 200 2.56 -33.69 -0.85
N ALA A 201 2.53 -34.21 -2.08
CA ALA A 201 3.18 -35.47 -2.42
C ALA A 201 4.71 -35.41 -2.20
N ALA A 202 5.35 -34.30 -2.58
CA ALA A 202 6.77 -34.09 -2.34
C ALA A 202 7.11 -34.09 -0.83
N ASP A 203 6.33 -33.38 -0.01
CA ASP A 203 6.52 -33.37 1.44
C ASP A 203 6.33 -34.78 2.05
N VAL A 204 5.35 -35.55 1.58
CA VAL A 204 5.10 -36.94 2.03
C VAL A 204 6.25 -37.87 1.65
N VAL A 205 6.76 -37.79 0.42
CA VAL A 205 7.88 -38.62 -0.07
C VAL A 205 9.19 -38.29 0.65
N MET A 206 9.39 -37.04 1.03
CA MET A 206 10.60 -36.60 1.74
C MET A 206 10.56 -36.89 3.25
N LEU A 207 9.39 -37.18 3.81
CA LEU A 207 9.21 -37.43 5.24
C LEU A 207 10.12 -38.56 5.80
N PRO A 208 10.27 -39.74 5.15
CA PRO A 208 11.22 -40.77 5.60
C PRO A 208 12.67 -40.27 5.61
N VAL A 209 13.06 -39.47 4.61
CA VAL A 209 14.41 -38.89 4.52
C VAL A 209 14.65 -37.91 5.66
N TYR A 210 13.66 -37.06 5.99
CA TYR A 210 13.75 -36.16 7.13
C TYR A 210 13.87 -36.92 8.46
N LEU A 211 13.09 -37.99 8.64
CA LEU A 211 13.18 -38.83 9.84
C LEU A 211 14.55 -39.52 9.97
N LEU A 212 15.09 -40.06 8.87
CA LEU A 212 16.41 -40.69 8.86
C LEU A 212 17.53 -39.67 9.13
N SER A 213 17.43 -38.48 8.54
CA SER A 213 18.40 -37.39 8.77
C SER A 213 18.36 -36.91 10.23
N ALA A 214 17.17 -36.75 10.82
CA ALA A 214 17.02 -36.39 12.22
C ALA A 214 17.58 -37.48 13.17
N ALA A 215 17.34 -38.76 12.86
CA ALA A 215 17.91 -39.87 13.60
C ALA A 215 19.45 -39.91 13.52
N ALA A 216 20.02 -39.69 12.34
CA ALA A 216 21.47 -39.64 12.13
C ALA A 216 22.12 -38.47 12.90
N VAL A 217 21.50 -37.28 12.86
CA VAL A 217 21.94 -36.11 13.62
C VAL A 217 21.83 -36.38 15.12
N ALA A 218 20.73 -36.95 15.61
CA ALA A 218 20.55 -37.33 17.01
C ALA A 218 21.62 -38.32 17.48
N ALA A 219 21.92 -39.34 16.67
CA ALA A 219 22.97 -40.32 16.97
C ALA A 219 24.35 -39.64 17.06
N PHE A 220 24.69 -38.76 16.11
CA PHE A 220 25.95 -38.02 16.12
C PHE A 220 26.09 -37.12 17.37
N TYR A 221 25.07 -36.34 17.71
CA TYR A 221 25.08 -35.52 18.93
C TYR A 221 25.07 -36.34 20.22
N GLY A 222 24.45 -37.52 20.22
CA GLY A 222 24.51 -38.47 21.33
C GLY A 222 25.93 -38.97 21.58
N VAL A 223 26.65 -39.35 20.52
CA VAL A 223 28.06 -39.78 20.60
C VAL A 223 28.97 -38.64 21.06
N VAL A 224 28.80 -37.42 20.54
CA VAL A 224 29.60 -36.26 20.94
C VAL A 224 29.33 -35.80 22.37
N SER A 225 28.13 -36.04 22.92
CA SER A 225 27.80 -35.67 24.31
C SER A 225 28.19 -36.72 25.35
N LEU A 226 28.59 -37.92 24.91
CA LEU A 226 29.03 -39.04 25.75
C LEU A 226 30.56 -39.12 25.88
N ASN A 227 31.30 -38.40 25.03
CA ASN A 227 32.74 -38.13 25.17
C ASN A 227 32.99 -36.78 25.84
#